data_AF-A0A846XTE0-F1
#
_entry.id   AF-A0A846XTE0-F1
#
_cell.length_a   1.000
_cell.length_b   1.000
_cell.length_c   1.000
_cell.angle_alpha   90.00
_cell.angle_beta   90.00
_cell.angle_gamma   90.00
#
_symmetry.space_group_name_H-M   'P 1'
#
loop_
_entity.id
_entity.type
_entity.pdbx_description
1 polymer ?
#
loop_
_entity_poly.entity_id
_entity_poly.type
_entity_poly.pdbx_seq_one_letter_code
_entity_poly.pdbx_strand_id
1 'polypeptide(L)'
;MPGTVATSGGNVVLTVPGPIAGGTTFTPPAVTINVTAGSAGTPITSKYAGTSFSDPGMTMTTNVNLVGNVATSCFPDPSSPTLTTTTVS
;
A
#
# COMPACT_ATOMS: atom_id res chain seq x y z
N MET A 1 -11.92 -12.74 5.15
CA MET A 1 -11.41 -13.13 3.81
C MET A 1 -9.95 -12.74 3.74
N PRO A 2 -9.07 -13.54 3.09
CA PRO A 2 -7.69 -13.12 2.88
C PRO A 2 -7.64 -11.87 2.00
N GLY A 3 -6.65 -11.00 2.22
CA GLY A 3 -6.44 -9.84 1.36
C GLY A 3 -6.08 -10.26 -0.07
N THR A 4 -6.39 -9.41 -1.04
CA THR A 4 -6.05 -9.62 -2.46
C THR A 4 -4.92 -8.69 -2.88
N VAL A 5 -4.05 -9.14 -3.77
CA VAL A 5 -2.94 -8.35 -4.31
C VAL A 5 -3.09 -8.25 -5.82
N ALA A 6 -2.98 -7.05 -6.36
CA ALA A 6 -3.05 -6.79 -7.79
C ALA A 6 -2.01 -5.74 -8.21
N THR A 7 -1.54 -5.81 -9.45
CA THR A 7 -0.71 -4.77 -10.05
C THR A 7 -1.59 -3.78 -10.82
N SER A 8 -1.46 -2.49 -10.55
CA SER A 8 -2.21 -1.43 -11.23
C SER A 8 -1.35 -0.19 -11.42
N GLY A 9 -1.21 0.27 -12.66
CA GLY A 9 -0.49 1.52 -12.95
C GLY A 9 0.97 1.56 -12.49
N GLY A 10 1.64 0.41 -12.40
CA GLY A 10 3.02 0.30 -11.86
C GLY A 10 3.09 0.12 -10.34
N ASN A 11 1.95 0.16 -9.64
CA ASN A 11 1.86 -0.08 -8.20
C ASN A 11 1.41 -1.51 -7.89
N VAL A 12 1.84 -2.04 -6.74
CA VAL A 12 1.29 -3.25 -6.14
C VAL A 12 0.26 -2.81 -5.09
N VAL A 13 -1.00 -3.18 -5.31
CA VAL A 13 -2.13 -2.80 -4.46
C VAL A 13 -2.54 -4.00 -3.62
N LEU A 14 -2.50 -3.85 -2.30
CA LEU A 14 -3.04 -4.81 -1.34
C LEU A 14 -4.41 -4.32 -0.86
N THR A 15 -5.44 -5.13 -1.08
CA THR A 15 -6.79 -4.89 -0.56
C THR A 15 -7.07 -5.85 0.58
N VAL A 16 -7.34 -5.31 1.76
CA VAL A 16 -7.76 -6.10 2.92
C VAL A 16 -9.26 -5.86 3.16
N PRO A 17 -10.12 -6.85 2.90
CA PRO A 17 -11.54 -6.72 3.19
C PRO A 17 -11.78 -6.71 4.70
N GLY A 18 -12.68 -5.85 5.16
CA GLY A 18 -13.12 -5.80 6.55
C GLY A 18 -13.96 -7.01 6.98
N PRO A 19 -14.42 -7.03 8.24
CA PRO A 19 -14.28 -5.96 9.23
C PRO A 19 -12.90 -5.95 9.92
N ILE A 20 -12.31 -4.76 10.08
CA ILE A 20 -11.14 -4.51 10.92
C ILE A 20 -11.65 -3.82 12.19
N ALA A 21 -11.39 -4.40 13.36
CA ALA A 21 -11.87 -3.84 14.62
C ALA A 21 -11.20 -2.49 14.90
N GLY A 22 -12.00 -1.44 15.08
CA GLY A 22 -11.50 -0.12 15.46
C GLY A 22 -10.78 -0.15 16.81
N GLY A 23 -9.79 0.72 16.99
CA GLY A 23 -9.00 0.80 18.23
C GLY A 23 -7.98 -0.34 18.41
N THR A 24 -7.78 -1.18 17.40
CA THR A 24 -6.75 -2.24 17.41
C THR A 24 -5.64 -1.96 16.42
N THR A 25 -4.45 -2.51 16.68
CA THR A 25 -3.37 -2.54 15.69
C THR A 25 -3.66 -3.64 14.69
N PHE A 26 -3.69 -3.29 13.40
CA PHE A 26 -3.81 -4.25 12.32
C PHE A 26 -2.45 -4.47 11.66
N THR A 27 -2.05 -5.74 11.54
CA THR A 27 -0.87 -6.13 10.76
C THR A 27 -1.34 -6.68 9.41
N PRO A 28 -0.98 -6.03 8.28
CA PRO A 28 -1.30 -6.55 6.96
C PRO A 28 -0.71 -7.95 6.74
N PRO A 29 -1.36 -8.80 5.92
CA PRO A 29 -0.79 -10.09 5.54
C PRO A 29 0.54 -9.88 4.80
N ALA A 30 1.45 -10.84 4.97
CA ALA A 30 2.67 -10.87 4.17
C ALA A 30 2.32 -11.07 2.68
N VAL A 31 2.97 -10.29 1.82
CA VAL A 31 2.79 -10.34 0.37
C VAL A 31 4.11 -10.68 -0.30
N THR A 32 4.11 -11.67 -1.18
CA THR A 32 5.25 -11.99 -2.03
C THR A 32 5.09 -11.28 -3.37
N ILE A 33 6.05 -10.41 -3.70
CA ILE A 33 6.08 -9.68 -4.97
C ILE A 33 7.23 -10.25 -5.80
N ASN A 34 6.90 -10.90 -6.91
CA ASN A 34 7.88 -11.39 -7.86
C ASN A 34 8.15 -10.31 -8.90
N VAL A 35 9.40 -9.87 -9.00
CA VAL A 35 9.84 -8.83 -9.92
C VAL A 35 10.93 -9.39 -10.82
N THR A 36 10.92 -9.01 -12.10
CA THR A 36 11.99 -9.35 -13.04
C THR A 36 13.07 -8.27 -12.96
N ALA A 37 14.32 -8.69 -12.79
CA ALA A 37 15.45 -7.77 -12.80
C ALA A 37 15.58 -7.06 -14.15
N GLY A 38 15.84 -5.75 -14.09
CA GLY A 38 16.19 -4.96 -15.27
C GLY A 38 17.66 -5.12 -15.64
N SER A 39 18.21 -4.12 -16.34
CA SER A 39 19.64 -4.08 -16.65
C SER A 39 20.51 -4.00 -15.39
N ALA A 40 21.69 -4.61 -15.46
CA ALA A 40 22.73 -4.45 -14.44
C ALA A 40 22.98 -2.95 -14.17
N GLY A 41 23.18 -2.61 -12.89
CA GLY A 41 23.33 -1.24 -12.41
C GLY A 41 22.01 -0.50 -12.14
N THR A 42 20.84 -1.05 -12.51
CA THR A 42 19.53 -0.43 -12.21
C THR A 42 18.90 -1.11 -10.99
N PRO A 43 18.91 -0.48 -9.80
CA PRO A 43 18.33 -1.10 -8.61
C PRO A 43 16.80 -1.17 -8.71
N ILE A 44 16.24 -2.26 -8.20
CA ILE A 44 14.81 -2.37 -7.96
C ILE A 44 14.51 -1.77 -6.59
N THR A 45 13.81 -0.64 -6.56
CA THR A 45 13.43 0.04 -5.32
C THR A 45 11.92 -0.03 -5.14
N SER A 46 11.45 -0.47 -3.97
CA SER A 46 10.05 -0.39 -3.59
C SER A 46 9.84 0.73 -2.57
N LYS A 47 8.75 1.47 -2.72
CA LYS A 47 8.36 2.61 -1.87
C LYS A 47 6.86 2.55 -1.61
N TYR A 48 6.38 3.29 -0.61
CA TYR A 48 4.95 3.57 -0.53
C TYR A 48 4.48 4.36 -1.77
N ALA A 49 3.27 4.06 -2.24
CA ALA A 49 2.66 4.80 -3.33
C ALA A 49 2.09 6.15 -2.84
N GLY A 50 1.69 6.99 -3.78
CA GLY A 50 0.95 8.24 -3.54
C GLY A 50 1.80 9.47 -3.28
N THR A 51 1.25 10.62 -3.68
CA THR A 51 1.91 11.93 -3.64
C THR A 51 1.01 13.06 -3.15
N SER A 52 -0.31 12.84 -3.06
CA SER A 52 -1.29 13.86 -2.65
C SER A 52 -2.60 13.20 -2.18
N PHE A 53 -3.55 13.98 -1.66
CA PHE A 53 -4.89 13.44 -1.34
C PHE A 53 -5.68 12.99 -2.59
N SER A 54 -5.36 13.55 -3.76
CA SER A 54 -5.91 13.14 -5.07
C SER A 54 -5.18 11.94 -5.69
N ASP A 55 -3.97 11.63 -5.23
CA ASP A 55 -3.16 10.47 -5.59
C ASP A 55 -2.69 9.77 -4.31
N PRO A 56 -3.59 9.09 -3.58
CA PRO A 56 -3.30 8.55 -2.27
C PRO A 56 -2.52 7.23 -2.35
N GLY A 57 -1.65 7.01 -1.37
CA GLY A 57 -0.90 5.76 -1.19
C GLY A 57 -1.65 4.69 -0.43
N MET A 58 -2.61 5.12 0.39
CA MET A 58 -3.44 4.25 1.21
C MET A 58 -4.85 4.83 1.30
N THR A 59 -5.84 3.95 1.17
CA THR A 59 -7.24 4.29 1.41
C THR A 59 -7.84 3.33 2.42
N MET A 60 -8.72 3.84 3.26
CA MET A 60 -9.45 3.06 4.26
C MET A 60 -10.88 3.55 4.31
N THR A 61 -11.83 2.64 4.48
CA THR A 61 -13.22 3.00 4.77
C THR A 61 -13.56 2.53 6.17
N THR A 62 -13.88 3.48 7.03
CA THR A 62 -14.27 3.22 8.42
C THR A 62 -15.77 3.30 8.53
N ASN A 63 -16.41 2.28 9.12
CA ASN A 63 -17.81 2.39 9.50
C ASN A 63 -17.89 3.01 10.90
N VAL A 64 -18.41 4.22 10.97
CA VAL A 64 -18.60 4.96 12.23
C VAL A 64 -20.05 4.84 12.63
N ASN A 65 -20.30 4.32 13.84
CA ASN A 65 -21.67 4.13 14.34
C ASN A 65 -22.44 5.46 14.28
N LEU A 66 -23.69 5.42 13.80
CA LEU A 66 -24.58 6.57 13.60
C LEU A 66 -24.17 7.59 12.51
N VAL A 67 -22.94 7.53 11.97
CA VAL A 67 -22.43 8.42 10.90
C VAL A 67 -22.34 7.70 9.55
N GLY A 68 -22.18 6.37 9.55
CA GLY A 68 -22.06 5.55 8.34
C GLY A 68 -20.61 5.37 7.88
N ASN A 69 -20.43 5.15 6.58
CA ASN A 69 -19.10 4.89 6.00
C ASN A 69 -18.35 6.20 5.75
N VAL A 70 -17.15 6.31 6.32
CA VAL A 70 -16.24 7.45 6.15
C VAL A 70 -14.99 6.99 5.42
N ALA A 71 -14.71 7.61 4.28
CA ALA A 71 -13.50 7.35 3.51
C ALA A 71 -12.33 8.19 4.06
N THR A 72 -11.18 7.56 4.20
CA THR A 72 -9.91 8.19 4.59
C THR A 72 -8.88 7.89 3.52
N SER A 73 -8.12 8.91 3.13
CA SER A 73 -7.01 8.80 2.19
C SER A 73 -5.75 9.39 2.81
N CYS A 74 -4.64 8.67 2.65
CA CYS A 74 -3.34 9.06 3.18
C CYS A 74 -2.28 8.91 2.08
N PHE A 75 -1.28 9.77 2.10
CA PHE A 75 -0.08 9.65 1.28
C PHE A 75 1.16 9.95 2.14
N PRO A 76 2.33 9.43 1.79
CA PRO A 76 3.58 9.78 2.47
C PRO A 76 3.97 11.26 2.23
N ASP A 77 4.23 12.01 3.29
CA ASP A 77 4.63 13.42 3.27
C ASP A 77 5.68 13.65 4.39
N PRO A 78 6.82 14.36 4.16
CA PRO A 78 7.26 15.08 2.96
C PRO A 78 7.92 14.23 1.85
N SER A 79 8.24 12.96 2.14
CA SER A 79 8.82 12.06 1.14
C SER A 79 8.39 10.63 1.38
N SER A 80 8.25 9.87 0.30
CA SER A 80 7.90 8.45 0.40
C SER A 80 9.08 7.62 0.88
N PRO A 81 8.96 6.91 2.02
CA PRO A 81 10.04 6.08 2.53
C PRO A 81 10.28 4.88 1.62
N THR A 82 11.55 4.53 1.46
CA THR A 82 11.97 3.31 0.78
C THR A 82 11.71 2.11 1.68
N LEU A 83 11.00 1.12 1.14
CA LEU A 83 10.69 -0.13 1.84
C LEU A 83 11.80 -1.15 1.63
N THR A 84 12.18 -1.38 0.37
CA THR A 84 13.28 -2.28 0.00
C THR A 84 14.06 -1.74 -1.19
N THR A 85 15.34 -2.10 -1.25
CA THR A 85 16.21 -1.86 -2.41
C THR A 85 16.93 -3.17 -2.73
N THR A 86 16.86 -3.60 -3.98
CA THR A 86 17.60 -4.77 -4.50
C THR A 86 18.50 -4.32 -5.62
N THR A 87 19.81 -4.49 -5.46
CA THR A 87 20.79 -4.17 -6.50
C THR A 87 20.79 -5.26 -7.56
N VAL A 88 20.80 -4.85 -8.83
CA VAL A 88 21.01 -5.74 -9.97
C VAL A 88 22.45 -5.52 -10.44
N SER A 89 23.27 -6.57 -10.47
CA SER A 89 24.69 -6.54 -10.85
C SER A 89 25.02 -7.60 -11.87
#